data_AF-A0A524M4V4-F1
#
_entry.id   AF-A0A524M4V4-F1
#
_cell.length_a   1.000
_cell.length_b   1.000
_cell.length_c   1.000
_cell.angle_alpha   90.00
_cell.angle_beta   90.00
_cell.angle_gamma   90.00
#
_symmetry.space_group_name_H-M   'P 1'
#
loop_
_entity.id
_entity.type
_entity.pdbx_description
1 polymer ?
#
loop_
_entity_poly.entity_id
_entity_poly.type
_entity_poly.pdbx_seq_one_letter_code
_entity_poly.pdbx_strand_id
1 'polypeptide(L)'
;MPGYRTIKTLVNDVEVFRPPLGEADAPLPVFQQLKDDKGHIFAYSWYLAREDHQVSEESRFIIYKKKGFTVGDTSRSNVMVLRETDRGAHSWATGEIHVLHDDIVPTSERIEFETNEPYLILEDLVTKFLTNVVKQVRDNERKRLAEGRLQKVSDFKLRFQTTNDIRERFDLLFESERLFRGIKADLKKTTMETEVKARLENAAKLLDKDISYMAKNLGAPLDDIDDSATSEPKRKTRRTKTKKVDEKDVEGQVGDIATEYSLDLRSRRLLAAVMKALHKTLNGKEKQINAFIENLRAALKSSMKDRQE
;
A
#
# COMPACT_ATOMS: atom_id res chain seq x y z
N MET A 1 -20.55 26.43 -21.49
CA MET A 1 -19.67 25.25 -21.54
C MET A 1 -20.55 24.01 -21.53
N PRO A 2 -20.48 23.10 -22.52
CA PRO A 2 -21.26 21.86 -22.47
C PRO A 2 -20.58 20.86 -21.54
N GLY A 3 -21.28 20.37 -20.52
CA GLY A 3 -20.94 19.12 -19.81
C GLY A 3 -20.63 19.22 -18.31
N TYR A 4 -20.15 20.34 -17.78
CA TYR A 4 -19.86 20.43 -16.34
C TYR A 4 -21.13 20.72 -15.53
N ARG A 5 -21.36 19.95 -14.46
CA ARG A 5 -22.26 20.40 -13.39
C ARG A 5 -21.70 21.71 -12.83
N THR A 6 -22.54 22.70 -12.61
CA THR A 6 -22.15 23.98 -12.00
C THR A 6 -22.88 24.11 -10.68
N ILE A 7 -22.16 24.45 -9.60
CA ILE A 7 -22.76 24.77 -8.30
C ILE A 7 -22.67 26.28 -8.13
N LYS A 8 -23.80 26.91 -7.82
CA LYS A 8 -23.85 28.35 -7.52
C LYS A 8 -23.11 28.62 -6.22
N THR A 9 -22.03 29.38 -6.28
CA THR A 9 -21.33 29.88 -5.11
C THR A 9 -21.31 31.40 -5.18
N LEU A 10 -21.62 32.09 -4.08
CA LEU A 10 -21.57 33.55 -3.99
C LEU A 10 -20.34 33.98 -3.21
N VAL A 11 -19.60 34.96 -3.72
CA VAL A 11 -18.52 35.65 -2.98
C VAL A 11 -18.80 37.14 -3.09
N ASN A 12 -19.01 37.81 -1.95
CA ASN A 12 -19.41 39.22 -1.89
C ASN A 12 -20.63 39.54 -2.78
N ASP A 13 -21.65 38.68 -2.71
CA ASP A 13 -22.89 38.75 -3.54
C ASP A 13 -22.68 38.65 -5.05
N VAL A 14 -21.47 38.34 -5.51
CA VAL A 14 -21.16 38.02 -6.91
C VAL A 14 -21.17 36.52 -7.09
N GLU A 15 -21.93 36.03 -8.08
CA GLU A 15 -21.93 34.63 -8.47
C GLU A 15 -20.56 34.26 -9.06
N VAL A 16 -19.87 33.35 -8.38
CA VAL A 16 -18.61 32.78 -8.83
C VAL A 16 -18.86 31.35 -9.24
N PHE A 17 -18.57 31.04 -10.51
CA PHE A 17 -18.64 29.68 -11.03
C PHE A 17 -17.53 28.85 -10.38
N ARG A 18 -17.91 27.90 -9.52
CA ARG A 18 -17.00 26.84 -9.07
C ARG A 18 -17.18 25.59 -9.94
N PRO A 19 -16.09 24.86 -10.22
CA PRO A 19 -16.18 23.52 -10.78
C PRO A 19 -17.00 22.60 -9.87
N PRO A 20 -17.63 21.54 -10.41
CA PRO A 20 -18.51 20.66 -9.65
C PRO A 20 -17.70 19.80 -8.71
N LEU A 21 -17.45 20.29 -7.51
CA LEU A 21 -17.39 19.40 -6.36
C LEU A 21 -18.83 19.10 -6.00
N GLY A 22 -19.45 18.15 -6.71
CA GLY A 22 -20.85 17.73 -6.55
C GLY A 22 -21.19 17.14 -5.18
N GLU A 23 -20.28 17.22 -4.22
CA GLU A 23 -20.30 16.51 -2.95
C GLU A 23 -19.94 17.49 -1.84
N ALA A 24 -20.81 17.58 -0.83
CA ALA A 24 -20.70 18.52 0.28
C ALA A 24 -19.43 18.33 1.14
N ASP A 25 -18.77 17.16 1.02
CA ASP A 25 -17.64 16.74 1.85
C ASP A 25 -16.28 16.79 1.13
N ALA A 26 -16.20 17.46 -0.03
CA ALA A 26 -14.93 17.61 -0.72
C ALA A 26 -13.94 18.49 0.10
N PRO A 27 -12.64 18.12 0.16
CA PRO A 27 -11.65 18.94 0.84
C PRO A 27 -11.57 20.34 0.23
N LEU A 28 -11.04 21.32 0.96
CA LEU A 28 -10.87 22.66 0.42
C LEU A 28 -9.83 22.65 -0.70
N PRO A 29 -10.08 23.33 -1.83
CA PRO A 29 -9.09 23.45 -2.89
C PRO A 29 -7.88 24.25 -2.41
N VAL A 30 -6.70 23.82 -2.82
CA VAL A 30 -5.44 24.51 -2.60
C VAL A 30 -5.22 25.49 -3.73
N PHE A 31 -4.98 26.75 -3.40
CA PHE A 31 -4.69 27.81 -4.37
C PHE A 31 -3.21 28.15 -4.37
N GLN A 32 -2.63 28.33 -5.55
CA GLN A 32 -1.22 28.67 -5.71
C GLN A 32 -1.00 29.65 -6.87
N GLN A 33 -0.02 30.53 -6.70
CA GLN A 33 0.54 31.35 -7.77
C GLN A 33 1.77 30.67 -8.34
N LEU A 34 1.84 30.51 -9.66
CA LEU A 34 3.02 30.04 -10.36
C LEU A 34 3.84 31.26 -10.78
N LYS A 35 4.97 31.47 -10.11
CA LYS A 35 5.85 32.63 -10.28
C LYS A 35 7.25 32.20 -10.72
N ASP A 36 7.86 32.98 -11.60
CA ASP A 36 9.28 32.82 -11.92
C ASP A 36 10.17 33.26 -10.74
N ASP A 37 11.48 33.07 -10.88
CA ASP A 37 12.47 33.46 -9.86
C ASP A 37 12.53 34.97 -9.61
N LYS A 38 11.98 35.78 -10.52
CA LYS A 38 11.89 37.24 -10.42
C LYS A 38 10.58 37.70 -9.78
N GLY A 39 9.66 36.77 -9.48
CA GLY A 39 8.36 37.05 -8.86
C GLY A 39 7.24 37.39 -9.85
N HIS A 40 7.47 37.32 -11.16
CA HIS A 40 6.43 37.52 -12.17
C HIS A 40 5.45 36.36 -12.15
N ILE A 41 4.15 36.65 -12.15
CA ILE A 41 3.09 35.64 -12.11
C ILE A 41 2.77 35.19 -13.53
N PHE A 42 2.98 33.90 -13.80
CA PHE A 42 2.65 33.28 -15.09
C PHE A 42 1.25 32.66 -15.07
N ALA A 43 0.83 32.11 -13.93
CA ALA A 43 -0.47 31.48 -13.77
C ALA A 43 -0.99 31.52 -12.34
N TYR A 44 -2.31 31.42 -12.20
CA TYR A 44 -2.99 31.02 -10.97
C TYR A 44 -3.45 29.58 -11.10
N SER A 45 -3.17 28.74 -10.12
CA SER A 45 -3.66 27.37 -10.09
C SER A 45 -4.51 27.11 -8.87
N TRP A 46 -5.51 26.26 -9.04
CA TRP A 46 -6.17 25.60 -7.93
C TRP A 46 -6.20 24.10 -8.17
N TYR A 47 -6.07 23.31 -7.12
CA TYR A 47 -6.22 21.87 -7.22
C TYR A 47 -6.80 21.29 -5.95
N LEU A 48 -7.30 20.08 -6.08
CA LEU A 48 -7.86 19.27 -5.02
C LEU A 48 -7.29 17.86 -5.16
N ALA A 49 -6.65 17.37 -4.10
CA ALA A 49 -6.20 15.99 -3.98
C ALA A 49 -7.08 15.27 -2.96
N ARG A 50 -7.82 14.25 -3.40
CA ARG A 50 -8.71 13.45 -2.54
C ARG A 50 -7.90 12.48 -1.68
N GLU A 51 -8.44 12.16 -0.51
CA GLU A 51 -7.89 11.18 0.44
C GLU A 51 -8.66 9.86 0.43
N ASP A 52 -9.97 9.97 0.27
CA ASP A 52 -10.99 8.97 0.58
C ASP A 52 -11.45 8.18 -0.65
N HIS A 53 -11.72 8.84 -1.76
CA HIS A 53 -12.13 8.20 -3.01
C HIS A 53 -11.54 8.89 -4.26
N GLN A 54 -11.60 8.18 -5.39
CA GLN A 54 -11.14 8.73 -6.67
C GLN A 54 -12.10 9.80 -7.17
N VAL A 55 -11.55 10.84 -7.79
CA VAL A 55 -12.35 11.84 -8.51
C VAL A 55 -13.14 11.15 -9.63
N SER A 56 -14.36 11.63 -9.90
CA SER A 56 -15.19 11.15 -11.01
C SER A 56 -14.45 11.32 -12.34
N GLU A 57 -14.66 10.39 -13.28
CA GLU A 57 -13.92 10.36 -14.53
C GLU A 57 -13.99 11.67 -15.32
N GLU A 58 -15.16 12.30 -15.32
CA GLU A 58 -15.44 13.59 -15.99
C GLU A 58 -14.71 14.78 -15.37
N SER A 59 -14.28 14.67 -14.11
CA SER A 59 -13.67 15.75 -13.34
C SER A 59 -12.21 15.48 -12.97
N ARG A 60 -11.63 14.35 -13.40
CA ARG A 60 -10.21 14.06 -13.18
C ARG A 60 -9.32 15.10 -13.86
N PHE A 61 -8.06 15.10 -13.48
CA PHE A 61 -6.96 15.88 -14.10
C PHE A 61 -6.93 17.36 -13.71
N ILE A 62 -5.75 17.94 -13.85
CA ILE A 62 -5.54 19.38 -13.73
C ILE A 62 -5.42 19.94 -15.13
N ILE A 63 -6.28 20.89 -15.50
CA ILE A 63 -6.42 21.37 -16.88
C ILE A 63 -5.94 22.82 -17.05
N TYR A 64 -5.49 23.21 -18.24
CA TYR A 64 -5.17 24.61 -18.52
C TYR A 64 -6.42 25.43 -18.85
N LYS A 65 -6.43 26.68 -18.37
CA LYS A 65 -7.40 27.71 -18.73
C LYS A 65 -6.67 28.95 -19.24
N LYS A 66 -7.14 29.51 -20.35
CA LYS A 66 -6.71 30.83 -20.84
C LYS A 66 -7.94 31.65 -21.14
N LYS A 67 -8.06 32.86 -20.56
CA LYS A 67 -9.19 33.80 -20.80
C LYS A 67 -10.58 33.12 -20.74
N GLY A 68 -10.77 32.20 -19.79
CA GLY A 68 -12.04 31.51 -19.54
C GLY A 68 -12.34 30.27 -20.41
N PHE A 69 -11.50 29.93 -21.39
CA PHE A 69 -11.63 28.68 -22.15
C PHE A 69 -10.57 27.66 -21.76
N THR A 70 -10.89 26.37 -21.92
CA THR A 70 -9.96 25.26 -21.71
C THR A 70 -8.99 25.19 -22.88
N VAL A 71 -7.70 25.01 -22.59
CA VAL A 71 -6.67 24.72 -23.60
C VAL A 71 -6.31 23.25 -23.49
N GLY A 72 -6.51 22.54 -24.60
CA GLY A 72 -6.19 21.14 -24.83
C GLY A 72 -7.39 20.18 -24.90
N ASP A 73 -7.12 18.92 -25.22
CA ASP A 73 -8.08 17.82 -25.32
C ASP A 73 -7.88 16.76 -24.21
N THR A 74 -8.98 16.19 -23.71
CA THR A 74 -8.98 15.04 -22.79
C THR A 74 -8.50 13.75 -23.46
N SER A 75 -8.52 13.70 -24.79
CA SER A 75 -8.12 12.51 -25.57
C SER A 75 -6.64 12.47 -25.94
N ARG A 76 -5.97 13.63 -26.09
CA ARG A 76 -4.59 13.74 -26.63
C ARG A 76 -3.76 14.82 -25.89
N SER A 77 -2.73 14.31 -25.23
CA SER A 77 -1.42 14.90 -24.95
C SER A 77 -1.22 16.03 -23.92
N ASN A 78 -1.87 17.20 -23.91
CA ASN A 78 -1.28 18.32 -23.11
C ASN A 78 -2.15 18.95 -22.01
N VAL A 79 -3.41 18.53 -21.90
CA VAL A 79 -4.30 18.91 -20.78
C VAL A 79 -3.99 18.14 -19.53
N MET A 80 -3.49 16.92 -19.68
CA MET A 80 -3.46 15.94 -18.61
C MET A 80 -2.09 15.97 -17.96
N VAL A 81 -1.70 17.11 -17.42
CA VAL A 81 -0.33 17.31 -16.95
C VAL A 81 0.05 16.28 -15.85
N LEU A 82 -0.94 15.75 -15.12
CA LEU A 82 -0.75 14.63 -14.19
C LEU A 82 -0.63 13.23 -14.83
N ARG A 83 -1.19 12.99 -16.02
CA ARG A 83 -1.24 11.67 -16.67
C ARG A 83 0.12 11.23 -17.19
N GLU A 84 0.96 12.15 -17.62
CA GLU A 84 2.33 11.87 -18.09
C GLU A 84 3.30 11.64 -16.93
N THR A 85 3.05 12.30 -15.80
CA THR A 85 3.96 12.31 -14.64
C THR A 85 3.71 11.14 -13.67
N ASP A 86 2.44 10.75 -13.44
CA ASP A 86 2.09 9.62 -12.57
C ASP A 86 0.68 9.07 -12.86
N ARG A 87 0.61 7.92 -13.55
CA ARG A 87 -0.66 7.20 -13.81
C ARG A 87 -1.39 6.75 -12.53
N GLY A 88 -0.74 6.65 -11.36
CA GLY A 88 -1.44 6.37 -10.11
C GLY A 88 -2.16 7.60 -9.57
N ALA A 89 -1.61 8.80 -9.77
CA ALA A 89 -2.09 10.02 -9.13
C ALA A 89 -3.27 10.71 -9.86
N HIS A 90 -3.41 10.48 -11.17
CA HIS A 90 -4.38 11.22 -11.98
C HIS A 90 -5.86 11.01 -11.59
N SER A 91 -6.20 9.87 -11.01
CA SER A 91 -7.57 9.57 -10.57
C SER A 91 -7.90 10.15 -9.20
N TRP A 92 -6.92 10.73 -8.51
CA TRP A 92 -7.05 11.24 -7.14
C TRP A 92 -6.96 12.75 -7.05
N ALA A 93 -6.74 13.45 -8.17
CA ALA A 93 -6.65 14.90 -8.18
C ALA A 93 -7.40 15.54 -9.34
N THR A 94 -7.89 16.75 -9.09
CA THR A 94 -8.54 17.64 -10.05
C THR A 94 -8.08 19.07 -9.86
N GLY A 95 -8.13 19.91 -10.89
CA GLY A 95 -7.75 21.30 -10.76
C GLY A 95 -7.72 22.06 -12.08
N GLU A 96 -7.34 23.33 -11.99
CA GLU A 96 -7.11 24.18 -13.15
C GLU A 96 -5.86 25.04 -12.98
N ILE A 97 -5.22 25.37 -14.09
CA ILE A 97 -4.10 26.29 -14.19
C ILE A 97 -4.52 27.41 -15.15
N HIS A 98 -4.85 28.57 -14.60
CA HIS A 98 -5.24 29.78 -15.30
C HIS A 98 -4.00 30.56 -15.74
N VAL A 99 -3.65 30.44 -17.01
CA VAL A 99 -2.50 31.08 -17.63
C VAL A 99 -2.79 32.57 -17.84
N LEU A 100 -1.93 33.43 -17.28
CA LEU A 100 -2.10 34.88 -17.31
C LEU A 100 -1.24 35.53 -18.39
N HIS A 101 -0.01 35.08 -18.57
CA HIS A 101 0.99 35.73 -19.44
C HIS A 101 0.47 35.91 -20.88
N ASP A 102 0.45 37.15 -21.39
CA ASP A 102 -0.21 37.48 -22.66
C ASP A 102 0.46 36.85 -23.88
N ASP A 103 1.78 36.73 -23.86
CA ASP A 103 2.54 36.08 -24.93
C ASP A 103 2.39 34.55 -24.96
N ILE A 104 1.74 33.94 -23.96
CA ILE A 104 1.41 32.52 -24.01
C ILE A 104 0.09 32.37 -24.75
N VAL A 105 0.20 32.01 -26.03
CA VAL A 105 -0.90 31.95 -26.98
C VAL A 105 -1.25 30.49 -27.27
N PRO A 106 -2.52 30.08 -27.13
CA PRO A 106 -2.97 28.77 -27.57
C PRO A 106 -2.85 28.62 -29.09
N THR A 107 -2.60 27.40 -29.58
CA THR A 107 -2.67 27.09 -31.01
C THR A 107 -4.07 27.38 -31.57
N SER A 108 -4.21 27.51 -32.89
CA SER A 108 -5.50 27.76 -33.56
C SER A 108 -6.58 26.75 -33.18
N GLU A 109 -6.21 25.48 -33.02
CA GLU A 109 -7.10 24.39 -32.60
C GLU A 109 -7.34 24.37 -31.08
N ARG A 110 -6.63 25.21 -30.32
CA ARG A 110 -6.64 25.32 -28.86
C ARG A 110 -6.31 24.01 -28.16
N ILE A 111 -5.55 23.15 -28.82
CA ILE A 111 -5.11 21.87 -28.27
C ILE A 111 -3.87 22.00 -27.39
N GLU A 112 -3.05 23.04 -27.63
CA GLU A 112 -1.75 23.25 -27.02
C GLU A 112 -1.46 24.76 -26.95
N PHE A 113 -0.34 25.14 -26.34
CA PHE A 113 0.22 26.48 -26.45
C PHE A 113 1.34 26.50 -27.49
N GLU A 114 1.50 27.64 -28.17
CA GLU A 114 2.64 27.87 -29.04
C GLU A 114 3.95 27.86 -28.24
N THR A 115 4.96 27.16 -28.75
CA THR A 115 6.26 27.07 -28.08
C THR A 115 7.02 28.39 -28.20
N ASN A 116 7.15 29.09 -27.08
CA ASN A 116 7.94 30.31 -26.95
C ASN A 116 8.59 30.40 -25.57
N GLU A 117 9.45 31.40 -25.36
CA GLU A 117 10.21 31.54 -24.10
C GLU A 117 9.29 31.64 -22.86
N PRO A 118 8.23 32.48 -22.84
CA PRO A 118 7.27 32.48 -21.73
C PRO A 118 6.60 31.13 -21.47
N TYR A 119 6.28 30.38 -22.52
CA TYR A 119 5.67 29.05 -22.38
C TYR A 119 6.63 28.02 -21.76
N LEU A 120 7.92 28.04 -22.15
CA LEU A 120 8.93 27.15 -21.54
C LEU A 120 9.11 27.43 -20.04
N ILE A 121 9.05 28.71 -19.64
CA ILE A 121 9.06 29.08 -18.21
C ILE A 121 7.82 28.55 -17.51
N LEU A 122 6.63 28.71 -18.10
CA LEU A 122 5.39 28.16 -17.54
C LEU A 122 5.48 26.64 -17.36
N GLU A 123 6.02 25.92 -18.34
CA GLU A 123 6.15 24.46 -18.31
C GLU A 123 7.01 23.99 -17.11
N ASP A 124 8.14 24.63 -16.85
CA ASP A 124 8.98 24.33 -15.68
C ASP A 124 8.24 24.61 -14.36
N LEU A 125 7.54 25.75 -14.27
CA LEU A 125 6.74 26.10 -13.09
C LEU A 125 5.63 25.09 -12.84
N VAL A 126 4.95 24.65 -13.90
CA VAL A 126 3.90 23.65 -13.81
C VAL A 126 4.47 22.28 -13.42
N THR A 127 5.64 21.91 -13.92
CA THR A 127 6.32 20.66 -13.53
C THR A 127 6.61 20.62 -12.03
N LYS A 128 7.13 21.72 -11.46
CA LYS A 128 7.35 21.86 -10.01
C LYS A 128 6.04 21.78 -9.22
N PHE A 129 5.01 22.48 -9.70
CA PHE A 129 3.67 22.44 -9.11
C PHE A 129 3.11 21.01 -9.05
N LEU A 130 3.13 20.30 -10.17
CA LEU A 130 2.63 18.93 -10.25
C LEU A 130 3.41 17.96 -9.39
N THR A 131 4.72 18.15 -9.28
CA THR A 131 5.55 17.32 -8.39
C THR A 131 5.02 17.39 -6.95
N ASN A 132 4.56 18.56 -6.51
CA ASN A 132 3.93 18.73 -5.20
C ASN A 132 2.56 18.05 -5.13
N VAL A 133 1.72 18.18 -6.16
CA VAL A 133 0.42 17.50 -6.23
C VAL A 133 0.58 15.98 -6.15
N VAL A 134 1.47 15.40 -6.97
CA VAL A 134 1.77 13.97 -6.99
C VAL A 134 2.29 13.51 -5.63
N LYS A 135 3.18 14.29 -5.00
CA LYS A 135 3.67 13.99 -3.66
C LYS A 135 2.52 13.93 -2.65
N GLN A 136 1.62 14.91 -2.65
CA GLN A 136 0.45 14.94 -1.77
C GLN A 136 -0.47 13.74 -1.99
N VAL A 137 -0.78 13.41 -3.24
CA VAL A 137 -1.59 12.22 -3.56
C VAL A 137 -0.94 10.94 -3.05
N ARG A 138 0.38 10.79 -3.20
CA ARG A 138 1.12 9.63 -2.68
C ARG A 138 1.18 9.60 -1.15
N ASP A 139 1.24 10.75 -0.49
CA ASP A 139 1.13 10.85 0.96
C ASP A 139 -0.24 10.36 1.44
N ASN A 140 -1.31 10.84 0.79
CA ASN A 140 -2.68 10.43 1.06
C ASN A 140 -2.90 8.93 0.83
N GLU A 141 -2.41 8.39 -0.29
CA GLU A 141 -2.49 6.95 -0.58
C GLU A 141 -1.76 6.13 0.48
N ARG A 142 -0.56 6.57 0.90
CA ARG A 142 0.20 5.88 1.96
C ARG A 142 -0.56 5.86 3.28
N LYS A 143 -1.17 6.99 3.66
CA LYS A 143 -2.01 7.09 4.86
C LYS A 143 -3.19 6.11 4.77
N ARG A 144 -3.95 6.15 3.67
CA ARG A 144 -5.09 5.24 3.46
C ARG A 144 -4.69 3.76 3.51
N LEU A 145 -3.59 3.38 2.88
CA LEU A 145 -3.10 2.00 2.93
C LEU A 145 -2.68 1.58 4.34
N ALA A 146 -2.04 2.48 5.09
CA ALA A 146 -1.67 2.23 6.48
C ALA A 146 -2.91 2.08 7.36
N GLU A 147 -3.90 2.96 7.23
CA GLU A 147 -5.17 2.90 7.96
C GLU A 147 -5.98 1.65 7.61
N GLY A 148 -6.05 1.29 6.32
CA GLY A 148 -6.69 0.05 5.88
C GLY A 148 -5.98 -1.21 6.41
N ARG A 149 -4.66 -1.13 6.67
CA ARG A 149 -3.94 -2.21 7.38
C ARG A 149 -4.28 -2.20 8.86
N LEU A 150 -4.31 -1.04 9.52
CA LEU A 150 -4.69 -0.91 10.93
C LEU A 150 -6.07 -1.49 11.20
N GLN A 151 -7.04 -1.24 10.31
CA GLN A 151 -8.38 -1.80 10.43
C GLN A 151 -8.40 -3.33 10.33
N LYS A 152 -7.45 -3.93 9.59
CA LYS A 152 -7.34 -5.39 9.45
C LYS A 152 -6.65 -6.07 10.62
N VAL A 153 -5.98 -5.32 11.51
CA VAL A 153 -5.23 -5.90 12.64
C VAL A 153 -6.18 -6.55 13.65
N SER A 154 -7.48 -6.24 13.63
CA SER A 154 -8.44 -6.76 14.60
C SER A 154 -8.64 -8.28 14.50
N ASP A 155 -8.70 -8.89 15.68
CA ASP A 155 -9.27 -10.20 15.96
C ASP A 155 -8.60 -11.41 15.31
N PHE A 156 -7.37 -11.31 14.79
CA PHE A 156 -6.65 -12.50 14.30
C PHE A 156 -6.54 -13.59 15.37
N LYS A 157 -6.16 -13.22 16.60
CA LYS A 157 -6.10 -14.16 17.72
C LYS A 157 -7.47 -14.76 18.03
N LEU A 158 -8.50 -13.93 18.11
CA LEU A 158 -9.85 -14.39 18.42
C LEU A 158 -10.38 -15.34 17.34
N ARG A 159 -10.29 -14.95 16.05
CA ARG A 159 -10.66 -15.78 14.90
C ARG A 159 -9.93 -17.12 14.91
N PHE A 160 -8.64 -17.11 15.25
CA PHE A 160 -7.84 -18.32 15.39
C PHE A 160 -8.31 -19.21 16.53
N GLN A 161 -8.67 -18.62 17.68
CA GLN A 161 -9.22 -19.34 18.83
C GLN A 161 -10.63 -19.89 18.56
N THR A 162 -11.41 -19.28 17.67
CA THR A 162 -12.79 -19.72 17.39
C THR A 162 -12.90 -20.76 16.27
N THR A 163 -11.87 -20.92 15.44
CA THR A 163 -11.92 -21.89 14.33
C THR A 163 -11.28 -23.23 14.71
N ASN A 164 -11.91 -24.31 14.26
CA ASN A 164 -11.43 -25.69 14.41
C ASN A 164 -10.76 -26.22 13.16
N ASP A 165 -10.93 -25.54 12.03
CA ASP A 165 -10.31 -25.95 10.79
C ASP A 165 -8.83 -25.56 10.81
N ILE A 166 -7.98 -26.59 10.83
CA ILE A 166 -6.53 -26.43 10.77
C ILE A 166 -6.11 -25.60 9.54
N ARG A 167 -6.81 -25.73 8.40
CA ARG A 167 -6.52 -24.97 7.17
C ARG A 167 -6.81 -23.49 7.38
N GLU A 168 -7.94 -23.17 7.98
CA GLU A 168 -8.30 -21.78 8.30
C GLU A 168 -7.30 -21.18 9.30
N ARG A 169 -6.83 -21.96 10.29
CA ARG A 169 -5.76 -21.52 11.21
C ARG A 169 -4.45 -21.22 10.49
N PHE A 170 -4.07 -22.03 9.50
CA PHE A 170 -2.91 -21.75 8.65
C PHE A 170 -3.11 -20.46 7.85
N ASP A 171 -4.28 -20.29 7.24
CA ASP A 171 -4.60 -19.10 6.45
C ASP A 171 -4.54 -17.82 7.30
N LEU A 172 -5.09 -17.85 8.52
CA LEU A 172 -5.02 -16.74 9.48
C LEU A 172 -3.56 -16.42 9.88
N LEU A 173 -2.73 -17.44 10.10
CA LEU A 173 -1.31 -17.23 10.39
C LEU A 173 -0.58 -16.59 9.19
N PHE A 174 -0.83 -17.05 7.97
CA PHE A 174 -0.22 -16.46 6.78
C PHE A 174 -0.73 -15.04 6.49
N GLU A 175 -2.02 -14.79 6.69
CA GLU A 175 -2.64 -13.47 6.52
C GLU A 175 -2.04 -12.47 7.52
N SER A 176 -1.97 -12.85 8.80
CA SER A 176 -1.38 -12.02 9.86
C SER A 176 0.11 -11.76 9.61
N GLU A 177 0.90 -12.76 9.19
CA GLU A 177 2.30 -12.54 8.81
C GLU A 177 2.45 -11.57 7.63
N ARG A 178 1.61 -11.72 6.60
CA ARG A 178 1.63 -10.84 5.43
C ARG A 178 1.30 -9.40 5.83
N LEU A 179 0.28 -9.23 6.68
CA LEU A 179 -0.10 -7.93 7.22
C LEU A 179 1.03 -7.32 8.06
N PHE A 180 1.66 -8.11 8.93
CA PHE A 180 2.78 -7.68 9.75
C PHE A 180 3.98 -7.20 8.93
N ARG A 181 4.32 -7.91 7.85
CA ARG A 181 5.35 -7.46 6.90
C ARG A 181 4.97 -6.13 6.24
N GLY A 182 3.70 -5.96 5.87
CA GLY A 182 3.17 -4.71 5.33
C GLY A 182 3.34 -3.54 6.31
N ILE A 183 2.92 -3.72 7.56
CA ILE A 183 3.06 -2.73 8.63
C ILE A 183 4.53 -2.39 8.88
N LYS A 184 5.42 -3.37 8.95
CA LYS A 184 6.86 -3.13 9.10
C LYS A 184 7.47 -2.37 7.92
N ALA A 185 6.99 -2.60 6.71
CA ALA A 185 7.45 -1.86 5.53
C ALA A 185 6.99 -0.39 5.60
N ASP A 186 5.81 -0.12 6.13
CA ASP A 186 5.31 1.24 6.33
C ASP A 186 6.08 1.99 7.42
N LEU A 187 6.37 1.34 8.55
CA LEU A 187 7.13 1.95 9.66
C LEU A 187 8.55 2.39 9.26
N LYS A 188 9.14 1.78 8.23
CA LYS A 188 10.44 2.18 7.67
C LYS A 188 10.38 3.47 6.86
N LYS A 189 9.20 3.92 6.44
CA LYS A 189 9.04 5.12 5.63
C LYS A 189 9.11 6.35 6.54
N THR A 190 9.95 7.31 6.18
CA THR A 190 10.24 8.52 6.98
C THR A 190 9.15 9.58 6.91
N THR A 191 8.27 9.56 5.91
CA THR A 191 7.28 10.62 5.63
C THR A 191 5.91 10.39 6.25
N MET A 192 5.78 9.48 7.23
CA MET A 192 4.49 9.14 7.82
C MET A 192 4.14 10.06 8.99
N GLU A 193 2.87 10.43 9.10
CA GLU A 193 2.32 11.20 10.21
C GLU A 193 2.59 10.52 11.56
N THR A 194 3.00 11.29 12.57
CA THR A 194 3.44 10.78 13.88
C THR A 194 2.37 9.92 14.56
N GLU A 195 1.11 10.33 14.47
CA GLU A 195 -0.02 9.61 15.07
C GLU A 195 -0.25 8.26 14.39
N VAL A 196 -0.32 8.23 13.06
CA VAL A 196 -0.48 7.00 12.27
C VAL A 196 0.68 6.05 12.53
N LYS A 197 1.90 6.58 12.62
CA LYS A 197 3.09 5.80 12.93
C LYS A 197 3.01 5.17 14.34
N ALA A 198 2.60 5.91 15.36
CA ALA A 198 2.42 5.38 16.71
C ALA A 198 1.37 4.26 16.75
N ARG A 199 0.25 4.43 16.02
CA ARG A 199 -0.79 3.40 15.87
C ARG A 199 -0.24 2.14 15.19
N LEU A 200 0.56 2.29 14.13
CA LEU A 200 1.21 1.16 13.45
C LEU A 200 2.23 0.44 14.33
N GLU A 201 2.98 1.15 15.17
CA GLU A 201 3.92 0.53 16.11
C GLU A 201 3.19 -0.32 17.15
N ASN A 202 2.08 0.18 17.68
CA ASN A 202 1.24 -0.57 18.61
C ASN A 202 0.60 -1.78 17.93
N ALA A 203 0.06 -1.61 16.72
CA ALA A 203 -0.48 -2.69 15.92
C ALA A 203 0.56 -3.77 15.59
N ALA A 204 1.78 -3.37 15.24
CA ALA A 204 2.88 -4.30 15.00
C ALA A 204 3.21 -5.13 16.25
N LYS A 205 3.26 -4.51 17.43
CA LYS A 205 3.52 -5.21 18.69
C LYS A 205 2.41 -6.21 19.03
N LEU A 206 1.14 -5.83 18.82
CA LEU A 206 0.01 -6.73 19.04
C LEU A 206 0.04 -7.92 18.07
N LEU A 207 0.20 -7.63 16.78
CA LEU A 207 0.21 -8.65 15.75
C LEU A 207 1.40 -9.62 15.88
N ASP A 208 2.57 -9.15 16.33
CA ASP A 208 3.74 -9.99 16.62
C ASP A 208 3.46 -10.99 17.77
N LYS A 209 2.74 -10.54 18.81
CA LYS A 209 2.28 -11.41 19.90
C LYS A 209 1.27 -12.44 19.39
N ASP A 210 0.31 -12.01 18.58
CA ASP A 210 -0.72 -12.89 18.02
C ASP A 210 -0.11 -13.94 17.08
N ILE A 211 0.79 -13.54 16.17
CA ILE A 211 1.52 -14.47 15.30
C ILE A 211 2.31 -15.49 16.14
N SER A 212 3.01 -15.04 17.17
CA SER A 212 3.76 -15.92 18.06
C SER A 212 2.86 -16.92 18.78
N TYR A 213 1.67 -16.47 19.21
CA TYR A 213 0.66 -17.31 19.82
C TYR A 213 0.08 -18.33 18.84
N MET A 214 -0.34 -17.90 17.64
CA MET A 214 -0.91 -18.76 16.61
C MET A 214 0.09 -19.81 16.13
N ALA A 215 1.35 -19.42 15.90
CA ALA A 215 2.40 -20.34 15.51
C ALA A 215 2.68 -21.42 16.57
N LYS A 216 2.53 -21.09 17.85
CA LYS A 216 2.74 -22.02 18.96
C LYS A 216 1.56 -23.00 19.14
N ASN A 217 0.35 -22.58 18.80
CA ASN A 217 -0.89 -23.32 19.02
C ASN A 217 -1.53 -23.88 17.74
N LEU A 218 -0.79 -23.88 16.62
CA LEU A 218 -1.31 -24.25 15.30
C LEU A 218 -1.94 -25.65 15.27
N GLY A 219 -1.30 -26.62 15.90
CA GLY A 219 -1.79 -28.01 16.00
C GLY A 219 -2.47 -28.38 17.31
N ALA A 220 -2.73 -27.41 18.19
CA ALA A 220 -3.39 -27.70 19.47
C ALA A 220 -4.90 -27.90 19.26
N PRO A 221 -5.53 -28.95 19.84
CA PRO A 221 -6.98 -29.02 19.98
C PRO A 221 -7.51 -27.75 20.66
N LEU A 222 -8.73 -27.30 20.34
CA LEU A 222 -9.34 -26.11 20.98
C LEU A 222 -9.23 -26.14 22.51
N ASP A 223 -9.52 -27.30 23.09
CA ASP A 223 -9.62 -27.47 24.53
C ASP A 223 -8.27 -27.33 25.25
N ASP A 224 -7.16 -27.44 24.50
CA ASP A 224 -5.78 -27.32 24.99
C ASP A 224 -5.19 -25.92 24.74
N ILE A 225 -5.97 -25.00 24.16
CA ILE A 225 -5.51 -23.64 23.87
C ILE A 225 -5.47 -22.83 25.18
N ASP A 226 -4.27 -22.67 25.71
CA ASP A 226 -4.01 -21.95 26.96
C ASP A 226 -4.28 -20.43 26.84
N ASP A 227 -5.35 -19.97 27.50
CA ASP A 227 -5.78 -18.57 27.57
C ASP A 227 -4.85 -17.66 28.40
N SER A 228 -3.83 -18.21 29.07
CA SER A 228 -3.04 -17.48 30.08
C SER A 228 -2.00 -16.45 29.56
N ALA A 229 -2.02 -16.11 28.27
CA ALA A 229 -1.04 -15.19 27.67
C ALA A 229 -1.34 -13.67 27.87
N THR A 230 -1.95 -13.27 28.99
CA THR A 230 -2.11 -11.86 29.40
C THR A 230 -1.21 -11.43 30.57
N SER A 231 -0.34 -12.30 31.10
CA SER A 231 0.60 -11.88 32.15
C SER A 231 1.88 -11.25 31.58
N GLU A 232 2.21 -10.06 32.09
CA GLU A 232 3.41 -9.28 31.78
C GLU A 232 4.70 -10.11 31.81
N PRO A 233 5.72 -9.76 31.00
CA PRO A 233 6.98 -10.49 31.00
C PRO A 233 7.73 -10.23 32.31
N LYS A 234 7.72 -11.22 33.22
CA LYS A 234 8.72 -11.29 34.29
C LYS A 234 10.10 -11.38 33.65
N ARG A 235 10.82 -10.27 33.72
CA ARG A 235 12.21 -10.07 33.32
C ARG A 235 13.09 -11.20 33.87
N LYS A 236 13.47 -12.16 33.02
CA LYS A 236 14.68 -12.97 33.20
C LYS A 236 15.53 -12.89 31.95
N THR A 237 16.60 -12.12 32.09
CA THR A 237 17.72 -12.02 31.18
C THR A 237 18.30 -13.41 30.90
N ARG A 238 18.24 -13.87 29.64
CA ARG A 238 19.21 -14.84 29.12
C ARG A 238 19.41 -14.57 27.63
N ARG A 239 20.54 -13.96 27.29
CA ARG A 239 21.05 -13.92 25.92
C ARG A 239 21.39 -15.35 25.52
N THR A 240 20.51 -16.00 24.77
CA THR A 240 20.85 -17.23 24.04
C THR A 240 21.46 -16.84 22.71
N LYS A 241 22.74 -17.18 22.50
CA LYS A 241 23.39 -17.07 21.19
C LYS A 241 22.55 -17.85 20.17
N THR A 242 22.05 -17.19 19.15
CA THR A 242 21.40 -17.82 17.99
C THR A 242 22.46 -18.67 17.30
N LYS A 243 22.32 -20.00 17.34
CA LYS A 243 23.17 -20.93 16.61
C LYS A 243 22.81 -20.75 15.13
N LYS A 244 23.77 -20.31 14.30
CA LYS A 244 23.58 -20.16 12.86
C LYS A 244 23.24 -21.55 12.30
N VAL A 245 22.07 -21.71 11.70
CA VAL A 245 21.64 -22.97 11.09
C VAL A 245 22.56 -23.22 9.89
N ASP A 246 23.23 -24.37 9.86
CA ASP A 246 24.04 -24.79 8.72
C ASP A 246 23.10 -25.14 7.56
N GLU A 247 23.08 -24.32 6.51
CA GLU A 247 22.19 -24.54 5.33
C GLU A 247 22.42 -25.90 4.66
N LYS A 248 23.62 -26.49 4.87
CA LYS A 248 24.02 -27.80 4.37
C LYS A 248 23.22 -28.95 4.99
N ASP A 249 22.76 -28.81 6.24
CA ASP A 249 21.97 -29.84 6.95
C ASP A 249 20.51 -29.87 6.46
N VAL A 250 19.94 -28.70 6.15
CA VAL A 250 18.58 -28.57 5.61
C VAL A 250 18.49 -29.14 4.20
N GLU A 251 19.48 -28.88 3.34
CA GLU A 251 19.50 -29.43 1.99
C GLU A 251 19.70 -30.94 1.96
N GLY A 252 20.46 -31.51 2.91
CA GLY A 252 20.58 -32.96 3.09
C GLY A 252 19.24 -33.60 3.44
N GLN A 253 18.55 -33.09 4.48
CA GLN A 253 17.25 -33.61 4.93
C GLN A 253 16.17 -33.52 3.83
N VAL A 254 16.14 -32.42 3.07
CA VAL A 254 15.22 -32.26 1.93
C VAL A 254 15.61 -33.19 0.79
N GLY A 255 16.91 -33.39 0.58
CA GLY A 255 17.46 -34.30 -0.42
C GLY A 255 17.01 -35.74 -0.18
N ASP A 256 17.12 -36.22 1.06
CA ASP A 256 16.75 -37.57 1.47
C ASP A 256 15.25 -37.83 1.27
N ILE A 257 14.39 -36.96 1.81
CA ILE A 257 12.93 -37.11 1.70
C ILE A 257 12.49 -37.04 0.23
N ALA A 258 13.05 -36.13 -0.55
CA ALA A 258 12.67 -35.99 -1.95
C ALA A 258 13.08 -37.19 -2.80
N THR A 259 14.17 -37.88 -2.42
CA THR A 259 14.62 -39.10 -3.10
C THR A 259 13.79 -40.29 -2.68
N GLU A 260 13.52 -40.43 -1.37
CA GLU A 260 12.69 -41.48 -0.77
C GLU A 260 11.28 -41.53 -1.38
N TYR A 261 10.68 -40.36 -1.67
CA TYR A 261 9.31 -40.24 -2.18
C TYR A 261 9.24 -39.69 -3.62
N SER A 262 10.33 -39.71 -4.39
CA SER A 262 10.36 -39.25 -5.80
C SER A 262 9.65 -37.91 -6.04
N LEU A 263 9.91 -36.92 -5.18
CA LEU A 263 9.24 -35.63 -5.25
C LEU A 263 9.69 -34.82 -6.48
N ASP A 264 8.74 -34.20 -7.17
CA ASP A 264 9.03 -33.30 -8.28
C ASP A 264 9.76 -32.02 -7.81
N LEU A 265 10.35 -31.30 -8.76
CA LEU A 265 11.16 -30.11 -8.46
C LEU A 265 10.35 -29.04 -7.68
N ARG A 266 9.05 -28.93 -7.94
CA ARG A 266 8.17 -27.96 -7.28
C ARG A 266 7.91 -28.35 -5.81
N SER A 267 7.58 -29.60 -5.55
CA SER A 267 7.37 -30.11 -4.19
C SER A 267 8.66 -30.07 -3.38
N ARG A 268 9.79 -30.34 -4.01
CA ARG A 268 11.12 -30.25 -3.38
C ARG A 268 11.46 -28.83 -2.94
N ARG A 269 11.15 -27.82 -3.76
CA ARG A 269 11.32 -26.40 -3.41
C ARG A 269 10.40 -25.96 -2.26
N LEU A 270 9.16 -26.43 -2.28
CA LEU A 270 8.20 -26.15 -1.19
C LEU A 270 8.69 -26.77 0.12
N LEU A 271 9.10 -28.04 0.09
CA LEU A 271 9.65 -28.73 1.25
C LEU A 271 10.89 -28.02 1.81
N ALA A 272 11.80 -27.56 0.94
CA ALA A 272 12.95 -26.77 1.36
C ALA A 272 12.56 -25.47 2.07
N ALA A 273 11.56 -24.75 1.56
CA ALA A 273 11.07 -23.53 2.18
C ALA A 273 10.45 -23.79 3.56
N VAL A 274 9.65 -24.87 3.68
CA VAL A 274 9.05 -25.30 4.95
C VAL A 274 10.13 -25.69 5.96
N MET A 275 11.13 -26.49 5.56
CA MET A 275 12.22 -26.91 6.44
C MET A 275 13.08 -25.73 6.89
N LYS A 276 13.40 -24.78 6.00
CA LYS A 276 14.12 -23.55 6.38
C LYS A 276 13.32 -22.70 7.37
N ALA A 277 12.01 -22.55 7.16
CA ALA A 277 11.14 -21.84 8.09
C ALA A 277 11.08 -22.57 9.45
N LEU A 278 10.93 -23.89 9.45
CA LEU A 278 10.86 -24.71 10.65
C LEU A 278 12.14 -24.61 11.49
N HIS A 279 13.31 -24.78 10.87
CA HIS A 279 14.61 -24.64 11.54
C HIS A 279 14.81 -23.23 12.13
N LYS A 280 14.40 -22.19 11.41
CA LYS A 280 14.46 -20.80 11.88
C LYS A 280 13.54 -20.56 13.07
N THR A 281 12.31 -21.08 13.02
CA THR A 281 11.29 -20.87 14.06
C THR A 281 11.59 -21.67 15.32
N LEU A 282 12.10 -22.90 15.17
CA LEU A 282 12.42 -23.78 16.30
C LEU A 282 13.82 -23.56 16.88
N ASN A 283 14.61 -22.65 16.29
CA ASN A 283 15.92 -22.21 16.78
C ASN A 283 16.85 -23.39 17.16
N GLY A 284 16.88 -24.43 16.33
CA GLY A 284 17.72 -25.61 16.53
C GLY A 284 17.23 -26.62 17.58
N LYS A 285 15.94 -26.63 17.95
CA LYS A 285 15.35 -27.72 18.75
C LYS A 285 15.22 -29.01 17.92
N GLU A 286 16.34 -29.70 17.69
CA GLU A 286 16.46 -30.89 16.83
C GLU A 286 15.39 -31.96 17.10
N LYS A 287 15.02 -32.22 18.36
CA LYS A 287 13.97 -33.20 18.68
C LYS A 287 12.61 -32.86 18.06
N GLN A 288 12.23 -31.58 18.03
CA GLN A 288 10.95 -31.14 17.46
C GLN A 288 11.00 -31.14 15.92
N ILE A 289 12.17 -30.83 15.37
CA ILE A 289 12.42 -30.90 13.92
C ILE A 289 12.32 -32.35 13.44
N ASN A 290 12.97 -33.28 14.14
CA ASN A 290 12.92 -34.71 13.80
C ASN A 290 11.52 -35.28 13.95
N ALA A 291 10.77 -34.90 14.99
CA ALA A 291 9.37 -35.30 15.14
C ALA A 291 8.49 -34.81 13.98
N PHE A 292 8.71 -33.58 13.51
CA PHE A 292 8.02 -33.07 12.32
C PHE A 292 8.38 -33.86 11.05
N ILE A 293 9.66 -34.17 10.84
CA ILE A 293 10.12 -34.97 9.69
C ILE A 293 9.47 -36.35 9.70
N GLU A 294 9.42 -37.04 10.83
CA GLU A 294 8.79 -38.37 10.94
C GLU A 294 7.29 -38.32 10.66
N ASN A 295 6.59 -37.31 11.18
CA ASN A 295 5.17 -37.10 10.87
C ASN A 295 4.94 -36.82 9.37
N LEU A 296 5.82 -36.03 8.75
CA LEU A 296 5.78 -35.76 7.32
C LEU A 296 5.98 -37.03 6.49
N ARG A 297 6.96 -37.86 6.85
CA ARG A 297 7.19 -39.18 6.23
C ARG A 297 5.97 -40.09 6.33
N ALA A 298 5.36 -40.16 7.51
CA ALA A 298 4.15 -40.94 7.73
C ALA A 298 2.99 -40.47 6.83
N ALA A 299 2.78 -39.16 6.74
CA ALA A 299 1.75 -38.56 5.89
C ALA A 299 1.98 -38.83 4.39
N LEU A 300 3.22 -38.65 3.91
CA LEU A 300 3.59 -38.94 2.53
C LEU A 300 3.41 -40.42 2.18
N LYS A 301 3.79 -41.32 3.09
CA LYS A 301 3.61 -42.77 2.92
C LYS A 301 2.14 -43.16 2.83
N SER A 302 1.27 -42.56 3.65
CA SER A 302 -0.18 -42.79 3.56
C SER A 302 -0.73 -42.33 2.22
N SER A 303 -0.42 -41.09 1.81
CA SER A 303 -0.92 -40.52 0.56
C SER A 303 -0.48 -41.26 -0.69
N MET A 304 0.64 -42.00 -0.65
CA MET A 304 1.11 -42.81 -1.78
C MET A 304 0.45 -44.18 -1.84
N LYS A 305 0.09 -44.79 -0.70
CA LYS A 305 -0.71 -46.02 -0.68
C LYS A 305 -2.08 -45.79 -1.29
N ASP A 306 -2.71 -44.67 -0.96
CA ASP A 306 -4.04 -44.29 -1.48
C ASP A 306 -4.05 -44.01 -3.00
N ARG A 307 -2.90 -43.98 -3.67
CA ARG A 307 -2.79 -43.82 -5.14
C ARG A 307 -2.53 -45.12 -5.90
N GLN A 308 -2.25 -46.21 -5.19
CA GLN A 308 -1.99 -47.54 -5.78
C GLN A 308 -3.20 -48.48 -5.70
N GLU A 309 -4.23 -48.11 -4.94
CA GLU A 309 -5.57 -48.71 -4.94
C GLU A 309 -6.51 -47.94 -5.88
#